data_AF-A0A7G9G5Q2-F1
#
_entry.id   AF-A0A7G9G5Q2-F1
#
_cell.length_a   1.000
_cell.length_b   1.000
_cell.length_c   1.000
_cell.angle_alpha   90.00
_cell.angle_beta   90.00
_cell.angle_gamma   90.00
#
_symmetry.space_group_name_H-M   'P 1'
#
loop_
_entity.id
_entity.type
_entity.pdbx_description
1 polymer ?
#
loop_
_entity_poly.entity_id
_entity_poly.type
_entity_poly.pdbx_seq_one_letter_code
_entity_poly.pdbx_strand_id
1 'polypeptide(L)'
;MISKLRSKAKSKKGFTLVELIVVIVIILILAAVMVPSMLKYIDRANKANCKADAATILSQVQADYAASQASEQTEVTIDWTNTGEVIGGVTVKIGTTAASNNAVFTVGDKDGYSEITAFTYNNGKYTATWDGTAWTVTKNS
;
A
#
# COMPACT_ATOMS: atom_id res chain seq x y z
N MET A 1 19.98 8.22 -69.46
CA MET A 1 20.58 7.43 -68.35
C MET A 1 19.63 7.37 -67.14
N ILE A 2 18.54 6.59 -67.18
CA ILE A 2 17.57 6.48 -66.04
C ILE A 2 17.23 5.00 -65.72
N SER A 3 17.88 4.02 -66.36
CA SER A 3 17.52 2.60 -66.23
C SER A 3 18.01 1.89 -64.95
N LYS A 4 18.83 2.54 -64.09
CA LYS A 4 19.44 1.90 -62.91
C LYS A 4 18.76 2.16 -61.57
N LEU A 5 17.69 2.97 -61.49
CA LEU A 5 17.01 3.27 -60.22
C LEU A 5 15.85 2.33 -59.88
N ARG A 6 15.39 1.48 -60.80
CA ARG A 6 14.27 0.55 -60.58
C ARG A 6 14.64 -0.80 -59.94
N SER A 7 15.92 -1.14 -59.79
CA SER A 7 16.33 -2.47 -59.31
C SER A 7 16.43 -2.61 -57.78
N LYS A 8 16.37 -1.51 -57.01
CA LYS A 8 16.49 -1.53 -55.53
C LYS A 8 15.16 -1.67 -54.77
N ALA A 9 14.01 -1.65 -55.45
CA ALA A 9 12.70 -1.79 -54.81
C ALA A 9 12.22 -3.26 -54.66
N LYS A 10 12.97 -4.23 -55.19
CA LYS A 10 12.51 -5.63 -55.30
C LYS A 10 12.94 -6.57 -54.17
N SER A 11 13.51 -6.05 -53.09
CA SER A 11 14.04 -6.85 -51.97
C SER A 11 13.45 -6.50 -50.60
N LYS A 12 12.28 -5.86 -50.54
CA LYS A 12 11.52 -5.80 -49.28
C LYS A 12 10.78 -7.12 -49.09
N LYS A 13 11.41 -8.10 -48.45
CA LYS A 13 10.71 -9.25 -47.86
C LYS A 13 9.74 -8.68 -46.81
N GLY A 14 8.45 -8.66 -47.14
CA GLY A 14 7.40 -8.26 -46.19
C GLY A 14 7.22 -9.33 -45.12
N PHE A 15 6.77 -8.89 -43.95
CA PHE A 15 6.37 -9.78 -42.85
C PHE A 15 5.17 -10.63 -43.31
N THR A 16 5.22 -11.94 -43.11
CA THR A 16 4.12 -12.83 -43.50
C THR A 16 3.01 -12.79 -42.45
N LEU A 17 1.75 -12.95 -42.87
CA LEU A 17 0.63 -13.05 -41.94
C LEU A 17 0.79 -14.25 -40.99
N VAL A 18 1.42 -15.33 -41.45
CA VAL A 18 1.68 -16.52 -40.64
C VAL A 18 2.66 -16.24 -39.51
N GLU A 19 3.74 -15.47 -39.79
CA GLU A 19 4.69 -15.05 -38.75
C GLU A 19 4.00 -14.19 -37.67
N LEU A 20 3.04 -13.33 -38.06
CA LEU A 20 2.25 -12.55 -37.08
C LEU A 20 1.38 -13.45 -36.21
N ILE A 21 0.70 -14.42 -36.82
CA ILE A 21 -0.25 -15.31 -36.15
C ILE A 21 0.46 -16.19 -35.12
N VAL A 22 1.62 -16.75 -35.46
CA VAL A 22 2.38 -17.59 -34.52
C VAL A 22 2.85 -16.77 -33.30
N VAL A 23 3.28 -15.52 -33.50
CA VAL A 23 3.74 -14.65 -32.41
C VAL A 23 2.60 -14.32 -31.46
N ILE A 24 1.42 -13.93 -31.96
CA ILE A 24 0.28 -13.63 -31.08
C ILE A 24 -0.17 -14.88 -30.31
N VAL A 25 -0.14 -16.06 -30.92
CA VAL A 25 -0.49 -17.32 -30.25
C VAL A 25 0.44 -17.59 -29.06
N ILE A 26 1.75 -17.41 -29.24
CA ILE A 26 2.72 -17.60 -28.15
C ILE A 26 2.49 -16.56 -27.04
N ILE A 27 2.29 -15.28 -27.39
CA ILE A 27 1.99 -14.22 -26.40
C ILE A 27 0.73 -14.54 -25.60
N LEU A 28 -0.33 -15.05 -26.24
CA LEU A 28 -1.58 -15.41 -25.58
C LEU A 28 -1.40 -16.55 -24.57
N ILE A 29 -0.61 -17.58 -24.91
CA ILE A 29 -0.31 -18.69 -23.99
C ILE A 29 0.46 -18.17 -22.76
N LEU A 30 1.48 -17.32 -22.99
CA LEU A 30 2.26 -16.73 -21.90
C LEU A 30 1.39 -15.80 -21.02
N ALA A 31 0.54 -14.98 -21.64
CA ALA A 31 -0.36 -14.08 -20.93
C ALA A 31 -1.36 -14.86 -20.05
N ALA A 32 -1.90 -15.98 -20.54
CA ALA A 32 -2.86 -16.80 -19.82
C ALA A 32 -2.31 -17.32 -18.48
N VAL A 33 -1.03 -17.72 -18.43
CA VAL A 33 -0.38 -18.18 -17.19
C VAL A 33 0.17 -17.03 -16.34
N MET A 34 0.64 -15.95 -16.98
CA MET A 34 1.31 -14.85 -16.30
C MET A 34 0.33 -13.94 -15.55
N VAL A 35 -0.79 -13.55 -16.17
CA VAL A 35 -1.75 -12.60 -15.60
C VAL A 35 -2.23 -12.97 -14.18
N PRO A 36 -2.70 -14.20 -13.89
CA PRO A 36 -3.18 -14.52 -12.53
C PRO A 36 -2.07 -14.46 -11.48
N SER A 37 -0.83 -14.80 -11.85
CA SER A 37 0.33 -14.69 -10.94
C SER A 37 0.69 -13.24 -10.66
N MET A 38 0.67 -12.38 -11.69
CA MET A 38 0.92 -10.95 -11.60
C MET A 38 -0.09 -10.28 -10.67
N LEU A 39 -1.38 -10.61 -10.80
CA LEU A 39 -2.44 -10.07 -9.93
C LEU A 39 -2.23 -10.43 -8.45
N LYS A 40 -1.78 -11.66 -8.15
CA LYS A 40 -1.44 -12.07 -6.78
C LYS A 40 -0.23 -11.31 -6.23
N TYR A 41 0.79 -11.06 -7.05
CA TYR A 41 1.95 -10.26 -6.63
C TYR A 41 1.58 -8.81 -6.36
N ILE A 42 0.74 -8.22 -7.20
CA ILE A 42 0.22 -6.86 -6.98
C ILE A 42 -0.59 -6.79 -5.67
N ASP A 43 -1.45 -7.78 -5.39
CA ASP A 43 -2.19 -7.84 -4.11
C ASP A 43 -1.26 -7.91 -2.90
N ARG A 44 -0.24 -8.79 -2.96
CA ARG A 44 0.78 -8.92 -1.90
C ARG A 44 1.59 -7.63 -1.72
N ALA A 45 2.01 -6.99 -2.81
CA ALA A 45 2.74 -5.72 -2.76
C ALA A 45 1.88 -4.63 -2.11
N ASN A 46 0.60 -4.52 -2.48
CA ASN A 46 -0.29 -3.55 -1.87
C ASN A 46 -0.53 -3.80 -0.37
N LYS A 47 -0.65 -5.08 0.06
CA LYS A 47 -0.74 -5.43 1.48
C LYS A 47 0.54 -5.07 2.23
N ALA A 48 1.70 -5.32 1.63
CA ALA A 48 3.00 -4.97 2.21
C ALA A 48 3.16 -3.44 2.35
N ASN A 49 2.76 -2.67 1.34
CA ASN A 49 2.77 -1.20 1.40
C ASN A 49 1.84 -0.69 2.50
N CYS A 50 0.60 -1.18 2.57
CA CYS A 50 -0.34 -0.80 3.63
C CYS A 50 0.23 -1.06 5.03
N LYS A 51 0.88 -2.21 5.23
CA LYS A 51 1.56 -2.53 6.49
C LYS A 51 2.74 -1.59 6.78
N ALA A 52 3.54 -1.27 5.77
CA ALA A 52 4.70 -0.37 5.92
C ALA A 52 4.25 1.05 6.29
N ASP A 53 3.21 1.56 5.63
CA ASP A 53 2.58 2.83 5.95
C ASP A 53 2.04 2.81 7.38
N ALA A 54 1.29 1.77 7.75
CA ALA A 54 0.75 1.59 9.10
C ALA A 54 1.83 1.58 10.18
N ALA A 55 2.93 0.87 9.94
CA ALA A 55 4.05 0.79 10.89
C ALA A 55 4.77 2.14 11.04
N THR A 56 4.90 2.89 9.94
CA THR A 56 5.48 4.24 9.97
C THR A 56 4.61 5.19 10.77
N ILE A 57 3.29 5.17 10.54
CA ILE A 57 2.33 5.99 11.29
C ILE A 57 2.35 5.58 12.77
N LEU A 58 2.29 4.28 13.10
CA LEU A 58 2.34 3.81 14.48
C LEU A 58 3.61 4.28 15.20
N SER A 59 4.78 4.22 14.56
CA SER A 59 6.02 4.69 15.17
C SER A 59 5.98 6.18 15.52
N GLN A 60 5.33 6.99 14.70
CA GLN A 60 5.16 8.43 14.96
C GLN A 60 4.15 8.65 16.09
N VAL A 61 3.00 7.98 16.05
CA VAL A 61 1.99 8.03 17.11
C VAL A 61 2.56 7.60 18.46
N GLN A 62 3.41 6.56 18.51
CA GLN A 62 4.08 6.15 19.73
C GLN A 62 5.04 7.22 20.27
N ALA A 63 5.78 7.89 19.39
CA ALA A 63 6.67 8.97 19.79
C ALA A 63 5.89 10.19 20.31
N ASP A 64 4.83 10.59 19.61
CA ASP A 64 3.99 11.74 19.99
C ASP A 64 3.21 11.45 21.27
N TYR A 65 2.68 10.24 21.44
CA TYR A 65 1.99 9.81 22.65
C TYR A 65 2.94 9.74 23.85
N ALA A 66 4.15 9.21 23.68
CA ALA A 66 5.17 9.21 24.74
C ALA A 66 5.59 10.64 25.12
N ALA A 67 5.74 11.52 24.15
CA ALA A 67 6.02 12.94 24.38
C ALA A 67 4.88 13.63 25.13
N SER A 68 3.61 13.34 24.81
CA SER A 68 2.46 13.92 25.52
C SER A 68 2.38 13.46 26.98
N GLN A 69 2.69 12.19 27.25
CA GLN A 69 2.77 11.68 28.63
C GLN A 69 3.93 12.31 29.43
N ALA A 70 5.03 12.69 28.76
CA ALA A 70 6.15 13.38 29.41
C ALA A 70 5.90 14.88 29.64
N SER A 71 4.96 15.49 28.92
CA SER A 71 4.72 16.94 28.87
C SER A 71 3.51 17.41 29.67
N GLU A 72 3.02 16.61 30.63
CA GLU A 72 2.07 17.03 31.69
C GLU A 72 2.55 18.25 32.54
N GLN A 73 3.64 18.92 32.16
CA GLN A 73 4.14 20.17 32.75
C GLN A 73 3.91 21.45 31.92
N THR A 74 3.44 21.42 30.66
CA THR A 74 3.23 22.67 29.88
C THR A 74 2.17 22.56 28.78
N GLU A 75 0.94 23.02 29.08
CA GLU A 75 -0.12 23.62 28.22
C GLU A 75 -0.34 23.21 26.74
N VAL A 76 0.11 22.04 26.27
CA VAL A 76 -0.32 21.47 24.97
C VAL A 76 -0.84 20.05 25.18
N THR A 77 -2.12 19.94 25.52
CA THR A 77 -2.83 18.65 25.52
C THR A 77 -3.21 18.29 24.08
N ILE A 78 -2.56 17.30 23.48
CA ILE A 78 -3.02 16.73 22.22
C ILE A 78 -4.30 15.93 22.51
N ASP A 79 -5.47 16.48 22.16
CA ASP A 79 -6.75 15.78 22.27
C ASP A 79 -6.90 14.77 21.12
N TRP A 80 -6.30 13.59 21.32
CA TRP A 80 -6.45 12.45 20.43
C TRP A 80 -7.88 11.85 20.42
N THR A 81 -8.76 12.29 21.32
CA THR A 81 -10.11 11.75 21.48
C THR A 81 -11.11 12.32 20.48
N ASN A 82 -11.02 13.60 20.09
CA ASN A 82 -12.08 14.25 19.30
C ASN A 82 -11.67 14.74 17.90
N THR A 83 -10.50 15.36 17.76
CA THR A 83 -10.11 16.01 16.48
C THR A 83 -9.32 15.05 15.58
N GLY A 84 -8.56 14.15 16.18
CA GLY A 84 -7.59 13.31 15.50
C GLY A 84 -6.42 14.14 14.95
N GLU A 85 -5.21 13.62 15.08
CA GLU A 85 -4.00 14.24 14.57
C GLU A 85 -3.75 13.82 13.12
N VAL A 86 -3.27 14.72 12.28
CA VAL A 86 -2.96 14.40 10.88
C VAL A 86 -1.48 14.07 10.75
N ILE A 87 -1.20 12.81 10.46
CA ILE A 87 0.15 12.29 10.26
C ILE A 87 0.26 11.84 8.81
N GLY A 88 1.10 12.51 8.02
CA GLY A 88 1.30 12.17 6.60
C GLY A 88 0.01 12.23 5.76
N GLY A 89 -0.97 13.05 6.16
CA GLY A 89 -2.30 13.13 5.51
C GLY A 89 -3.32 12.08 5.98
N VAL A 90 -2.97 11.26 6.97
CA VAL A 90 -3.86 10.30 7.62
C VAL A 90 -4.33 10.87 8.94
N THR A 91 -5.65 10.93 9.17
CA THR A 91 -6.19 11.29 10.48
C THR A 91 -6.06 10.11 11.43
N VAL A 92 -5.41 10.34 12.58
CA VAL A 92 -5.16 9.36 13.62
C VAL A 92 -5.85 9.78 14.91
N LYS A 93 -6.58 8.88 15.55
CA LYS A 93 -7.27 9.18 16.81
C LYS A 93 -7.32 7.98 17.74
N ILE A 94 -7.70 8.19 18.99
CA ILE A 94 -8.00 7.07 19.89
C ILE A 94 -9.29 6.39 19.42
N GLY A 95 -9.27 5.07 19.35
CA GLY A 95 -10.43 4.26 18.99
C GLY A 95 -10.06 2.84 18.58
N THR A 96 -11.08 2.09 18.19
CA THR A 96 -10.96 0.67 17.83
C THR A 96 -11.34 0.38 16.38
N THR A 97 -11.91 1.35 15.66
CA THR A 97 -12.28 1.21 14.24
C THR A 97 -11.80 2.39 13.42
N ALA A 98 -11.02 2.11 12.38
CA ALA A 98 -10.56 3.11 11.41
C ALA A 98 -11.51 3.22 10.22
N ALA A 99 -12.02 4.43 9.99
CA ALA A 99 -12.65 4.79 8.71
C ALA A 99 -11.63 4.72 7.56
N SER A 100 -12.11 4.73 6.33
CA SER A 100 -11.24 4.78 5.15
C SER A 100 -10.33 6.00 5.19
N ASN A 101 -9.04 5.76 4.93
CA ASN A 101 -7.95 6.74 4.99
C ASN A 101 -7.65 7.31 6.39
N ASN A 102 -8.05 6.60 7.45
CA ASN A 102 -7.76 6.98 8.82
C ASN A 102 -6.98 5.87 9.53
N ALA A 103 -6.37 6.23 10.65
CA ALA A 103 -5.85 5.29 11.62
C ALA A 103 -6.50 5.51 12.99
N VAL A 104 -6.51 4.46 13.81
CA VAL A 104 -6.87 4.53 15.21
C VAL A 104 -5.88 3.75 16.05
N PHE A 105 -5.70 4.18 17.29
CA PHE A 105 -4.93 3.44 18.28
C PHE A 105 -5.72 3.28 19.57
N THR A 106 -5.43 2.22 20.29
CA THR A 106 -6.00 1.94 21.61
C THR A 106 -4.89 2.06 22.65
N VAL A 107 -5.17 2.83 23.69
CA VAL A 107 -4.32 2.90 24.88
C VAL A 107 -4.85 1.91 25.91
N GLY A 108 -3.96 1.16 26.52
CA GLY A 108 -4.29 0.29 27.65
C GLY A 108 -3.16 0.25 28.66
N ASP A 109 -3.44 -0.32 29.82
CA ASP A 109 -2.43 -0.55 30.83
C ASP A 109 -1.57 -1.75 30.46
N LYS A 110 -0.26 -1.51 30.40
CA LYS A 110 0.75 -2.55 30.27
C LYS A 110 1.78 -2.37 31.36
N ASP A 111 1.87 -3.35 32.25
CA ASP A 111 2.86 -3.40 33.33
C ASP A 111 2.85 -2.14 34.24
N GLY A 112 1.68 -1.50 34.38
CA GLY A 112 1.48 -0.29 35.21
C GLY A 112 1.69 1.04 34.49
N TYR A 113 1.92 1.02 33.18
CA TYR A 113 2.06 2.20 32.33
C TYR A 113 0.97 2.25 31.26
N SER A 114 0.49 3.47 30.95
CA SER A 114 -0.39 3.71 29.81
C SER A 114 0.41 3.60 28.52
N GLU A 115 0.15 2.57 27.72
CA GLU A 115 0.84 2.32 26.46
C GLU A 115 -0.16 2.08 25.33
N ILE A 116 0.31 2.29 24.08
CA ILE A 116 -0.46 1.90 22.91
C ILE A 116 -0.46 0.39 22.79
N THR A 117 -1.62 -0.23 22.98
CA THR A 117 -1.80 -1.69 22.98
C THR A 117 -2.33 -2.24 21.66
N ALA A 118 -2.95 -1.40 20.84
CA ALA A 118 -3.39 -1.77 19.51
C ALA A 118 -3.37 -0.58 18.55
N PHE A 119 -3.25 -0.87 17.26
CA PHE A 119 -3.27 0.12 16.19
C PHE A 119 -3.96 -0.43 14.95
N THR A 120 -4.76 0.37 14.27
CA THR A 120 -5.45 -0.01 13.04
C THR A 120 -5.33 1.13 12.04
N TYR A 121 -4.80 0.86 10.85
CA TYR A 121 -4.78 1.79 9.72
C TYR A 121 -5.58 1.21 8.56
N ASN A 122 -6.46 2.02 7.98
CA ASN A 122 -7.28 1.64 6.84
C ASN A 122 -7.00 2.60 5.68
N ASN A 123 -6.43 2.10 4.59
CA ASN A 123 -6.15 2.91 3.39
C ASN A 123 -7.31 2.89 2.36
N GLY A 124 -8.50 2.49 2.79
CA GLY A 124 -9.68 2.30 1.96
C GLY A 124 -9.78 0.92 1.31
N LYS A 125 -8.66 0.32 0.90
CA LYS A 125 -8.63 -1.00 0.24
C LYS A 125 -8.20 -2.13 1.16
N TYR A 126 -7.28 -1.85 2.08
CA TYR A 126 -6.80 -2.78 3.08
C TYR A 126 -6.82 -2.12 4.45
N THR A 127 -7.00 -2.96 5.46
CA THR A 127 -6.87 -2.59 6.86
C THR A 127 -5.71 -3.37 7.46
N ALA A 128 -4.68 -2.65 7.91
CA ALA A 128 -3.55 -3.18 8.66
C ALA A 128 -3.83 -2.98 10.16
N THR A 129 -3.81 -4.07 10.93
CA THR A 129 -4.05 -4.07 12.37
C THR A 129 -2.84 -4.64 13.09
N TRP A 130 -2.38 -3.94 14.13
CA TRP A 130 -1.37 -4.38 15.07
C TRP A 130 -1.99 -4.57 16.44
N ASP A 131 -1.74 -5.72 17.05
CA ASP A 131 -2.35 -6.16 18.32
C ASP A 131 -1.39 -6.08 19.52
N GLY A 132 -0.34 -5.27 19.43
CA GLY A 132 0.73 -5.24 20.41
C GLY A 132 1.90 -6.17 20.08
N THR A 133 1.69 -7.18 19.26
CA THR A 133 2.69 -8.23 19.00
C THR A 133 2.91 -8.49 17.51
N ALA A 134 1.83 -8.60 16.75
CA ALA A 134 1.85 -9.01 15.35
C ALA A 134 1.01 -8.09 14.48
N TRP A 135 1.37 -8.04 13.20
CA TRP A 135 0.62 -7.32 12.17
C TRP A 135 -0.25 -8.28 11.39
N THR A 136 -1.52 -7.94 11.23
CA THR A 136 -2.46 -8.57 10.32
C THR A 136 -2.90 -7.57 9.26
N VAL A 137 -3.08 -8.01 8.01
CA VAL A 137 -3.56 -7.14 6.92
C VAL A 137 -4.70 -7.83 6.20
N THR A 138 -5.86 -7.20 6.26
CA THR A 138 -7.10 -7.73 5.67
C THR A 138 -7.53 -6.84 4.51
N LYS A 139 -8.07 -7.44 3.45
CA LYS A 139 -8.66 -6.70 2.34
C LYS A 139 -10.06 -6.26 2.73
N ASN A 140 -10.39 -5.00 2.52
CA ASN A 140 -11.73 -4.48 2.74
C ASN A 140 -12.68 -5.04 1.68
N SER A 141 -13.90 -5.36 2.08
CA SER A 141 -14.95 -5.85 1.17
C SER A 141 -15.52 -4.72 0.33
#